data_AF-A0A381F415-F1
#
_entry.id   AF-A0A381F415-F1
#
_cell.length_a   1.000
_cell.length_b   1.000
_cell.length_c   1.000
_cell.angle_alpha   90.00
_cell.angle_beta   90.00
_cell.angle_gamma   90.00
#
_symmetry.space_group_name_H-M   'P 1'
#
loop_
_entity.id
_entity.type
_entity.pdbx_description
1 polymer ?
#
loop_
_entity_poly.entity_id
_entity_poly.type
_entity_poly.pdbx_seq_one_letter_code
_entity_poly.pdbx_strand_id
1 'polypeptide(L)'
;MFIVTTLMFIIGNAALAFILYMSIQKDQIFDLLFKWQNMLRKFDVAGTTNKLILYKILGGCLLCFSHFLSFLGFWLYLLFILELNAGFPTFWMWIIIYLVYVPTSTTLSLYIHKLLK
;
A
#
# COMPACT_ATOMS: atom_id res chain seq x y z
N MET A 1 -14.93 -11.58 -15.55
CA MET A 1 -15.19 -10.62 -14.44
C MET A 1 -14.08 -10.63 -13.40
N PHE A 2 -13.70 -11.79 -12.84
CA PHE A 2 -12.64 -11.91 -11.84
C PHE A 2 -11.32 -11.21 -12.24
N ILE A 3 -10.70 -11.61 -13.35
CA ILE A 3 -9.40 -11.05 -13.80
C ILE A 3 -9.45 -9.53 -13.98
N VAL A 4 -10.50 -9.00 -14.64
CA VAL A 4 -10.66 -7.56 -14.84
C VAL A 4 -10.80 -6.82 -13.51
N THR A 5 -11.56 -7.38 -12.57
CA THR A 5 -11.70 -6.83 -11.22
C THR A 5 -10.36 -6.81 -10.50
N THR A 6 -9.60 -7.91 -10.55
CA THR A 6 -8.26 -7.99 -9.97
C THR A 6 -7.33 -6.91 -10.55
N LEU A 7 -7.31 -6.74 -11.87
CA LEU A 7 -6.47 -5.72 -12.53
C LEU A 7 -6.86 -4.30 -12.10
N MET A 8 -8.16 -4.00 -12.04
CA MET A 8 -8.65 -2.70 -11.57
C MET A 8 -8.25 -2.42 -10.12
N PHE A 9 -8.34 -3.42 -9.24
CA PHE A 9 -7.89 -3.29 -7.86
C PHE A 9 -6.37 -3.09 -7.75
N ILE A 10 -5.57 -3.82 -8.54
CA ILE A 10 -4.10 -3.63 -8.57
C ILE A 10 -3.76 -2.18 -8.97
N ILE A 11 -4.35 -1.68 -10.07
CA ILE A 11 -4.09 -0.33 -10.57
C ILE A 11 -4.58 0.72 -9.57
N GLY A 12 -5.80 0.56 -9.06
CA GLY A 12 -6.40 1.48 -8.09
C GLY A 12 -5.58 1.55 -6.80
N ASN A 13 -5.11 0.42 -6.30
CA ASN A 13 -4.30 0.35 -5.09
C ASN A 13 -2.90 0.96 -5.29
N ALA A 14 -2.29 0.73 -6.46
CA ALA A 14 -1.02 1.38 -6.81
C ALA A 14 -1.16 2.91 -6.89
N ALA A 15 -2.23 3.41 -7.53
CA ALA A 15 -2.53 4.84 -7.60
C ALA A 15 -2.84 5.44 -6.22
N LEU A 16 -3.62 4.72 -5.40
CA LEU A 16 -3.91 5.12 -4.03
C LEU A 16 -2.64 5.19 -3.18
N ALA A 17 -1.74 4.21 -3.30
CA ALA A 17 -0.47 4.21 -2.60
C ALA A 17 0.40 5.41 -2.98
N PHE A 18 0.45 5.76 -4.27
CA PHE A 18 1.11 6.98 -4.72
C PHE A 18 0.48 8.24 -4.09
N ILE A 19 -0.85 8.42 -4.19
CA ILE A 19 -1.55 9.59 -3.67
C ILE A 19 -1.33 9.73 -2.16
N LEU A 20 -1.51 8.64 -1.40
CA LEU A 20 -1.33 8.64 0.04
C LEU A 20 0.13 8.94 0.42
N TYR A 21 1.10 8.34 -0.29
CA TYR A 21 2.50 8.61 -0.03
C TYR A 21 2.85 10.08 -0.27
N MET A 22 2.36 10.68 -1.36
CA MET A 22 2.56 12.10 -1.63
C MET A 22 1.90 12.97 -0.56
N SER A 23 0.69 12.60 -0.13
CA SER A 23 -0.10 13.39 0.83
C SER A 23 0.52 13.45 2.23
N ILE A 24 1.38 12.49 2.59
CA ILE A 24 2.10 12.47 3.87
C ILE A 24 3.49 13.13 3.82
N GLN A 25 3.96 13.57 2.64
CA GLN A 25 5.25 14.26 2.52
C GLN A 25 5.22 15.63 3.20
N LYS A 26 6.42 16.21 3.40
CA LYS A 26 6.57 17.50 4.07
C LYS A 26 5.72 18.58 3.39
N ASP A 27 5.05 19.39 4.19
CA ASP A 27 4.21 20.52 3.75
C ASP A 27 2.98 20.10 2.90
N GLN A 28 2.63 18.80 2.90
CA GLN A 28 1.43 18.26 2.26
C GLN A 28 0.29 18.07 3.27
N ILE A 29 -0.92 17.77 2.78
CA ILE A 29 -2.17 17.80 3.57
C ILE A 29 -2.06 17.06 4.91
N PHE A 30 -1.59 15.81 4.92
CA PHE A 30 -1.51 15.05 6.17
C PHE A 30 -0.38 15.55 7.09
N ASP A 31 0.70 16.09 6.52
CA ASP A 31 1.76 16.69 7.32
C ASP A 31 1.31 18.01 7.97
N LEU A 32 0.58 18.86 7.23
CA LEU A 32 0.03 20.11 7.74
C LEU A 32 -1.00 19.88 8.85
N LEU A 33 -1.87 18.89 8.69
CA LEU A 33 -2.94 18.60 9.66
C LEU A 33 -2.42 17.85 10.89
N PHE A 34 -1.58 16.84 10.71
CA PHE A 34 -1.20 15.90 11.77
C PHE A 34 0.27 15.97 12.17
N LYS A 35 1.07 16.85 11.55
CA LYS A 35 2.53 16.93 11.73
C LYS A 35 3.19 15.57 11.48
N TRP A 36 2.76 14.89 10.41
CA TRP A 36 3.11 13.52 10.09
C TRP A 36 4.62 13.29 10.02
N GLN A 37 5.37 14.17 9.35
CA GLN A 37 6.83 14.07 9.24
C GLN A 37 7.53 14.27 10.59
N ASN A 38 6.99 15.13 11.46
CA ASN A 38 7.52 15.29 12.82
C ASN A 38 7.31 14.03 13.66
N MET A 39 6.17 13.35 13.52
CA MET A 39 5.94 12.05 14.14
C MET A 39 6.90 10.99 13.60
N LEU A 40 7.06 10.89 12.28
CA LEU A 40 8.01 9.96 11.66
C LEU A 40 9.44 10.19 12.16
N ARG A 41 9.87 11.45 12.26
CA ARG A 41 11.20 11.78 12.76
C ARG A 41 11.40 11.42 14.23
N LYS A 42 10.35 11.52 15.07
CA LYS A 42 10.41 11.02 16.46
C LYS A 42 10.58 9.51 16.52
N PHE A 43 9.99 8.76 15.59
CA PHE A 43 10.17 7.31 15.50
C PHE A 43 11.58 6.94 15.06
N ASP A 44 12.14 7.67 14.09
CA ASP A 44 13.51 7.47 13.61
C ASP A 44 14.54 7.76 14.72
N VAL A 45 14.48 8.94 15.35
CA VAL A 45 15.43 9.36 16.40
C VAL A 45 15.37 8.48 17.65
N ALA A 46 14.21 7.89 17.95
CA ALA A 46 14.09 7.00 19.10
C ALA A 46 14.92 5.70 18.97
N GLY A 47 15.36 5.32 17.77
CA GLY A 47 16.33 4.25 17.53
C GLY A 47 15.91 2.82 17.90
N THR A 48 14.76 2.61 18.54
CA THR A 48 14.26 1.27 18.87
C THR A 48 13.77 0.55 17.62
N THR A 49 13.98 -0.77 17.53
CA THR A 49 13.58 -1.61 16.38
C THR A 49 12.12 -1.41 15.97
N ASN A 50 11.19 -1.41 16.93
CA ASN A 50 9.77 -1.25 16.65
C ASN A 50 9.45 0.11 16.02
N LYS A 51 10.05 1.18 16.53
CA LYS A 51 9.85 2.53 15.99
C LYS A 51 10.51 2.72 14.63
N LEU A 52 11.66 2.09 14.38
CA LEU A 52 12.29 2.09 13.05
C LEU A 52 11.42 1.37 12.01
N ILE A 53 10.78 0.26 12.37
CA ILE A 53 9.83 -0.44 11.50
C ILE A 53 8.63 0.46 11.19
N LEU A 54 8.04 1.09 12.22
CA LEU A 54 6.93 2.02 12.06
C LEU A 54 7.33 3.22 11.18
N TYR A 55 8.51 3.80 11.39
CA TYR A 55 9.05 4.86 10.55
C TYR A 55 9.08 4.45 9.07
N LYS A 56 9.63 3.26 8.76
CA LYS A 56 9.71 2.76 7.38
C LYS A 56 8.33 2.54 6.76
N ILE A 57 7.44 1.85 7.47
CA ILE A 57 6.12 1.45 6.96
C ILE A 57 5.18 2.66 6.82
N LEU A 58 5.29 3.67 7.68
CA LEU A 58 4.39 4.83 7.70
C LEU A 58 4.84 6.01 6.81
N GLY A 59 5.91 5.85 6.02
CA GLY A 59 6.30 6.84 5.03
C GLY A 59 7.80 7.14 4.90
N GLY A 60 8.62 6.65 5.83
CA GLY A 60 10.07 6.79 5.78
C GLY A 60 10.74 5.97 4.67
N CYS A 61 10.03 4.99 4.10
CA CYS A 61 10.47 4.22 2.94
C CYS A 61 9.31 4.02 1.95
N LEU A 62 9.46 4.54 0.73
CA LEU A 62 8.45 4.44 -0.33
C LEU A 62 8.07 2.97 -0.64
N LEU A 63 9.06 2.08 -0.73
CA LEU A 63 8.84 0.65 -0.97
C LEU A 63 8.03 0.03 0.18
N CYS A 64 8.43 0.26 1.44
CA CYS A 64 7.75 -0.31 2.60
C CYS A 64 6.31 0.21 2.72
N PHE A 65 6.10 1.51 2.51
CA PHE A 65 4.78 2.12 2.54
C PHE A 65 3.88 1.59 1.42
N SER A 66 4.39 1.52 0.18
CA SER A 66 3.65 0.98 -0.96
C SER A 66 3.31 -0.49 -0.78
N HIS A 67 4.23 -1.27 -0.20
CA HIS A 67 4.00 -2.69 0.08
C HIS A 67 2.94 -2.89 1.16
N PHE A 68 2.98 -2.08 2.22
CA PHE A 68 1.99 -2.12 3.29
C PHE A 68 0.59 -1.74 2.79
N LEU A 69 0.45 -0.67 2.00
CA LEU A 69 -0.83 -0.35 1.37
C LEU A 69 -1.28 -1.43 0.37
N SER A 70 -0.34 -2.02 -0.38
CA SER A 70 -0.65 -3.15 -1.26
C SER A 70 -1.21 -4.34 -0.49
N PHE A 71 -0.64 -4.64 0.68
CA PHE A 71 -1.13 -5.66 1.61
C PHE A 71 -2.52 -5.33 2.15
N LEU A 72 -2.76 -4.12 2.63
CA LEU A 72 -4.09 -3.71 3.13
C LEU A 72 -5.15 -3.76 2.01
N GLY A 73 -4.81 -3.25 0.82
CA GLY A 73 -5.72 -3.27 -0.32
C GLY A 73 -6.00 -4.69 -0.84
N PHE A 74 -5.11 -5.66 -0.64
CA PHE A 74 -5.39 -7.06 -0.92
C PHE A 74 -6.53 -7.61 -0.04
N TRP A 75 -6.55 -7.27 1.25
CA TRP A 75 -7.64 -7.69 2.14
C TRP A 75 -8.98 -7.07 1.74
N LEU A 76 -8.98 -5.79 1.34
CA LEU A 76 -10.18 -5.14 0.82
C LEU A 76 -10.67 -5.80 -0.49
N TYR A 77 -9.74 -6.11 -1.39
CA TYR A 77 -10.02 -6.88 -2.60
C TYR A 77 -10.62 -8.25 -2.28
N LEU A 78 -10.05 -8.98 -1.31
CA LEU A 78 -10.52 -10.29 -0.89
C LEU A 78 -11.97 -10.21 -0.39
N LEU A 79 -12.26 -9.27 0.52
CA LEU A 79 -13.62 -9.05 1.04
C LEU A 79 -14.61 -8.74 -0.10
N PHE A 80 -14.20 -7.91 -1.06
CA PHE A 80 -15.03 -7.56 -2.21
C PHE A 80 -15.33 -8.76 -3.11
N ILE A 81 -14.34 -9.60 -3.42
CA ILE A 81 -14.56 -10.81 -4.24
C ILE A 81 -15.41 -11.85 -3.51
N LEU A 82 -15.22 -11.99 -2.19
CA LEU A 82 -16.05 -12.88 -1.37
C LEU A 82 -17.53 -12.45 -1.41
N GLU A 83 -17.79 -11.14 -1.30
CA GLU A 83 -19.15 -10.58 -1.36
C GLU A 83 -19.79 -10.75 -2.75
N LEU A 84 -19.00 -10.59 -3.82
CA LEU A 84 -19.48 -10.80 -5.19
C LEU A 84 -19.80 -12.26 -5.52
N ASN A 85 -19.50 -13.19 -4.60
CA ASN A 85 -19.76 -14.62 -4.75
C ASN A 85 -19.26 -15.18 -6.09
N ALA A 86 -18.12 -14.66 -6.56
CA ALA A 86 -17.66 -14.75 -7.94
C ALA A 86 -17.15 -16.13 -8.39
N GLY A 87 -17.59 -17.21 -7.73
CA GLY A 87 -17.00 -18.53 -7.83
C GLY A 87 -15.71 -18.59 -7.02
N PHE A 88 -15.67 -19.43 -6.00
CA PHE A 88 -14.57 -19.47 -5.05
C PHE A 88 -13.30 -20.04 -5.68
N PRO A 89 -12.17 -19.34 -5.60
CA PRO A 89 -10.88 -19.99 -5.69
C PRO A 89 -10.70 -20.91 -4.47
N THR A 90 -10.15 -22.11 -4.68
CA THR A 90 -9.59 -22.95 -3.62
C THR A 90 -8.61 -22.14 -2.75
N PHE A 91 -8.41 -22.55 -1.50
CA PHE A 91 -7.50 -21.89 -0.56
C PHE A 91 -6.12 -21.55 -1.15
N TRP A 92 -5.55 -22.47 -1.93
CA TRP A 92 -4.26 -22.29 -2.60
C TRP A 92 -4.24 -21.18 -3.64
N MET A 93 -5.35 -20.97 -4.36
CA MET A 93 -5.44 -19.88 -5.32
C MET A 93 -5.38 -18.52 -4.62
N TRP A 94 -5.91 -18.38 -3.40
CA TRP A 94 -5.75 -17.13 -2.63
C TRP A 94 -4.30 -16.81 -2.31
N ILE A 95 -3.50 -17.83 -2.01
CA ILE A 95 -2.05 -17.66 -1.78
C ILE A 95 -1.37 -17.19 -3.08
N ILE A 96 -1.71 -17.80 -4.22
CA ILE A 96 -1.15 -17.40 -5.52
C ILE A 96 -1.56 -15.97 -5.87
N ILE A 97 -2.85 -15.63 -5.72
CA ILE A 97 -3.35 -14.28 -6.00
C ILE A 97 -2.67 -13.27 -5.08
N TYR A 98 -2.46 -13.58 -3.80
CA TYR A 98 -1.71 -12.74 -2.88
C TYR A 98 -0.28 -12.48 -3.37
N LEU A 99 0.45 -13.54 -3.73
CA LEU A 99 1.83 -13.47 -4.20
C LEU A 99 1.99 -12.73 -5.53
N VAL A 100 0.93 -12.63 -6.33
CA VAL A 100 0.93 -11.81 -7.55
C VAL A 100 0.48 -10.39 -7.25
N TYR A 101 -0.64 -10.23 -6.54
CA TYR A 101 -1.30 -8.95 -6.30
C TYR A 101 -0.40 -7.98 -5.54
N VAL A 102 0.15 -8.40 -4.40
CA VAL A 102 0.90 -7.49 -3.52
C VAL A 102 2.19 -7.02 -4.19
N PRO A 103 3.06 -7.89 -4.76
CA PRO A 103 4.26 -7.44 -5.43
C PRO A 103 3.97 -6.62 -6.70
N THR A 104 2.95 -6.98 -7.48
CA THR A 104 2.59 -6.24 -8.69
C THR A 104 2.09 -4.85 -8.36
N SER A 105 1.15 -4.72 -7.40
CA SER A 105 0.64 -3.44 -6.90
C SER A 105 1.78 -2.58 -6.33
N THR A 106 2.68 -3.19 -5.54
CA THR A 106 3.84 -2.48 -4.97
C THR A 106 4.74 -1.93 -6.08
N THR A 107 5.11 -2.78 -7.05
CA THR A 107 6.01 -2.42 -8.16
C THR A 107 5.38 -1.35 -9.06
N LEU A 108 4.08 -1.47 -9.34
CA LEU A 108 3.35 -0.49 -10.12
C LEU A 108 3.27 0.87 -9.40
N SER A 109 3.05 0.89 -8.08
CA SER A 109 3.10 2.12 -7.28
C SER A 109 4.46 2.83 -7.41
N LEU A 110 5.56 2.07 -7.30
CA LEU A 110 6.90 2.60 -7.47
C LEU A 110 7.14 3.14 -8.87
N TYR A 111 6.63 2.45 -9.89
CA TYR A 111 6.72 2.90 -11.27
C TYR A 111 5.94 4.21 -11.50
N ILE A 112 4.70 4.30 -10.99
CA ILE A 112 3.89 5.53 -11.03
C ILE A 112 4.62 6.68 -10.34
N HIS A 113 5.18 6.43 -9.15
CA HIS A 113 5.94 7.44 -8.42
C HIS A 113 7.17 7.93 -9.19
N LYS A 114 7.87 7.02 -9.91
CA LYS A 114 8.99 7.39 -10.77
C LYS A 114 8.56 8.19 -12.00
N LEU A 115 7.37 7.93 -12.54
CA LEU A 115 6.86 8.58 -13.74
C LEU A 115 6.35 10.01 -13.48
N LEU A 116 5.75 10.23 -12.30
CA LEU A 116 5.04 11.47 -11.95
C LEU A 116 5.83 12.42 -11.03
N LYS A 117 7.11 12.13 -10.78
CA LYS A 117 8.02 12.95 -9.98
C LYS A 117 9.12 13.52 -10.87
#